data_AF-A0A915DD07-F1
#
_entry.id   AF-A0A915DD07-F1
#
_cell.length_a   1.000
_cell.length_b   1.000
_cell.length_c   1.000
_cell.angle_alpha   90.00
_cell.angle_beta   90.00
_cell.angle_gamma   90.00
#
_symmetry.space_group_name_H-M   'P 1'
#
loop_
_entity.id
_entity.type
_entity.pdbx_description
1 polymer ?
#
loop_
_entity_poly.entity_id
_entity_poly.type
_entity_poly.pdbx_seq_one_letter_code
_entity_poly.pdbx_strand_id
1 'polypeptide(L)'
;MVNLPPQVQKFLDDVDKRLHEPGMVTNSLAKIEAKTNVKRLHLVAGLVVIHALYLLFGRCAELLCNITGFLYPAYVSVGAIESASKDDDTQWLTYWVVFALLNVVEFFSSTITYYFPFYWLLKCAFLLYLHMPMTLGAQVLYSNFIRPFHIKHHGKIDGALSGAQDRARQAYEEHVKPN
;
A
#
# COMPACT_ATOMS: atom_id res chain seq x y z
N MET A 1 8.98 -28.67 -17.86
CA MET A 1 7.95 -28.36 -16.84
C MET A 1 8.68 -27.81 -15.63
N VAL A 2 8.54 -26.52 -15.34
CA VAL A 2 9.15 -25.92 -14.15
C VAL A 2 8.35 -26.39 -12.94
N ASN A 3 9.00 -27.06 -12.00
CA ASN A 3 8.34 -27.58 -10.80
C ASN A 3 8.35 -26.47 -9.75
N LEU A 4 7.21 -25.80 -9.58
CA LEU A 4 7.06 -24.66 -8.68
C LEU A 4 6.84 -25.14 -7.24
N PRO A 5 7.27 -24.38 -6.22
CA PRO A 5 6.95 -24.68 -4.84
C PRO A 5 5.42 -24.78 -4.62
N PRO A 6 4.93 -25.67 -3.75
CA PRO A 6 3.49 -25.90 -3.55
C PRO A 6 2.70 -24.64 -3.20
N GLN A 7 3.33 -23.71 -2.46
CA GLN A 7 2.72 -22.43 -2.10
C GLN A 7 2.48 -21.53 -3.32
N VAL A 8 3.43 -21.52 -4.26
CA VAL A 8 3.32 -20.74 -5.50
C VAL A 8 2.24 -21.34 -6.39
N GLN A 9 2.16 -22.67 -6.48
CA GLN A 9 1.13 -23.34 -7.26
C GLN A 9 -0.27 -22.99 -6.73
N LYS A 10 -0.47 -23.10 -5.41
CA LYS A 10 -1.74 -22.72 -4.78
C LYS A 10 -2.11 -21.27 -5.06
N PHE A 11 -1.15 -20.35 -4.97
CA PHE A 11 -1.38 -18.94 -5.30
C PHE A 11 -1.81 -18.74 -6.75
N LEU A 12 -1.13 -19.38 -7.71
CA LEU A 12 -1.48 -19.29 -9.12
C LEU A 12 -2.89 -19.86 -9.38
N ASP A 13 -3.26 -20.94 -8.72
CA ASP A 13 -4.58 -21.55 -8.83
C ASP A 13 -5.68 -20.64 -8.23
N ASP A 14 -5.41 -20.02 -7.07
CA ASP A 14 -6.31 -19.05 -6.43
C ASP A 14 -6.52 -17.80 -7.31
N VAL A 15 -5.44 -17.31 -7.94
CA VAL A 15 -5.50 -16.20 -8.91
C VAL A 15 -6.30 -16.62 -10.14
N ASP A 16 -6.01 -17.77 -10.73
CA ASP A 16 -6.70 -18.26 -11.92
C ASP A 16 -8.20 -18.40 -11.66
N LYS A 17 -8.59 -18.91 -10.49
CA LYS A 17 -9.99 -18.97 -10.06
C LYS A 17 -10.66 -17.59 -10.06
N ARG A 18 -10.01 -16.57 -9.48
CA ARG A 18 -10.53 -15.19 -9.45
C ARG A 18 -10.65 -14.57 -10.84
N LEU A 19 -9.79 -14.93 -11.78
CA LEU A 19 -9.86 -14.45 -13.17
C LEU A 19 -11.09 -14.99 -13.94
N HIS A 20 -11.77 -15.99 -13.38
CA HIS A 20 -13.00 -16.57 -13.92
C HIS A 20 -14.26 -16.15 -13.16
N GLU A 21 -14.13 -15.41 -12.05
CA GLU A 21 -15.30 -14.87 -11.34
C GLU A 21 -16.00 -13.79 -12.18
N PRO A 22 -17.35 -13.71 -12.14
CA PRO A 22 -18.10 -12.76 -12.95
C PRO A 22 -17.79 -11.31 -12.54
N GLY A 23 -17.34 -10.48 -13.49
CA GLY A 23 -16.96 -9.09 -13.23
C GLY A 23 -16.62 -8.32 -14.51
N MET A 24 -16.55 -7.00 -14.44
CA MET A 24 -16.29 -6.14 -15.61
C MET A 24 -14.91 -6.41 -16.25
N VAL A 25 -13.89 -6.61 -15.41
CA VAL A 25 -12.52 -6.90 -15.83
C VAL A 25 -12.42 -8.32 -16.41
N THR A 26 -13.01 -9.31 -15.74
CA THR A 26 -12.98 -10.72 -16.17
C THR A 26 -13.78 -10.95 -17.45
N ASN A 27 -14.88 -10.22 -17.66
CA ASN A 27 -15.62 -10.21 -18.93
C ASN A 27 -14.78 -9.64 -20.09
N SER A 28 -13.98 -8.62 -19.83
CA SER A 28 -13.03 -8.08 -20.82
C SER A 28 -11.91 -9.07 -21.11
N LEU A 29 -11.36 -9.72 -20.07
CA LEU A 29 -10.36 -10.78 -20.22
C LEU A 29 -10.90 -11.98 -21.01
N ALA A 30 -12.16 -12.37 -20.78
CA ALA A 30 -12.83 -13.43 -21.54
C ALA A 30 -12.93 -13.11 -23.03
N LYS A 31 -13.24 -11.85 -23.39
CA LYS A 31 -13.26 -11.39 -24.79
C LYS A 31 -11.89 -11.43 -25.43
N ILE A 32 -10.84 -11.09 -24.67
CA ILE A 32 -9.46 -11.10 -25.17
C ILE A 32 -8.99 -12.54 -25.36
N GLU A 33 -9.21 -13.41 -24.38
CA GLU A 33 -8.92 -14.84 -24.44
C GLU A 33 -9.59 -15.50 -25.64
N ALA A 34 -10.88 -15.22 -25.89
CA ALA A 34 -11.59 -15.78 -27.04
C ALA A 34 -11.01 -15.32 -28.39
N LYS A 35 -10.34 -14.15 -28.45
CA LYS A 35 -9.72 -13.62 -29.66
C LYS A 35 -8.27 -14.08 -29.85
N THR A 36 -7.50 -14.15 -28.77
CA THR A 36 -6.06 -14.44 -28.82
C THR A 36 -5.73 -15.91 -28.58
N ASN A 37 -6.68 -16.69 -28.04
CA ASN A 37 -6.49 -18.06 -27.58
C ASN A 37 -5.38 -18.20 -26.51
N VAL A 38 -5.13 -17.12 -25.76
CA VAL A 38 -4.17 -17.09 -24.65
C VAL A 38 -4.94 -17.11 -23.34
N LYS A 39 -4.56 -18.03 -22.43
CA LYS A 39 -5.16 -18.15 -21.10
C LYS A 39 -5.08 -16.83 -20.33
N ARG A 40 -6.16 -16.47 -19.61
CA ARG A 40 -6.24 -15.24 -18.80
C ARG A 40 -5.07 -15.06 -17.84
N LEU A 41 -4.64 -16.14 -17.17
CA LEU A 41 -3.50 -16.10 -16.26
C LEU A 41 -2.21 -15.60 -16.94
N HIS A 42 -1.94 -16.03 -18.17
CA HIS A 42 -0.75 -15.59 -18.90
C HIS A 42 -0.86 -14.15 -19.37
N LEU A 43 -2.06 -13.68 -19.73
CA LEU A 43 -2.31 -12.28 -20.05
C LEU A 43 -2.03 -11.38 -18.85
N VAL A 44 -2.57 -11.74 -17.68
CA VAL A 44 -2.36 -10.98 -16.44
C VAL A 44 -0.90 -11.05 -16.01
N ALA A 45 -0.27 -12.23 -16.04
CA ALA A 45 1.15 -12.36 -15.75
C ALA A 45 2.00 -11.51 -16.69
N GLY A 46 1.68 -11.49 -17.98
CA GLY A 46 2.34 -10.62 -18.97
C GLY A 46 2.20 -9.13 -18.63
N LEU A 47 1.00 -8.68 -18.26
CA LEU A 47 0.77 -7.29 -17.82
C LEU A 47 1.55 -6.94 -16.55
N VAL A 48 1.61 -7.84 -15.57
CA VAL A 48 2.39 -7.66 -14.34
C VAL A 48 3.88 -7.54 -14.66
N VAL A 49 4.40 -8.40 -15.55
CA VAL A 49 5.81 -8.35 -15.98
C VAL A 49 6.09 -7.05 -16.74
N ILE A 50 5.22 -6.64 -17.66
CA ILE A 50 5.36 -5.36 -18.39
C ILE A 50 5.34 -4.18 -17.41
N HIS A 51 4.43 -4.19 -16.44
CA HIS A 51 4.33 -3.16 -15.42
C HIS A 51 5.61 -3.09 -14.57
N ALA A 52 6.12 -4.24 -14.10
CA ALA A 52 7.37 -4.32 -13.35
C ALA A 52 8.56 -3.82 -14.17
N LEU A 53 8.66 -4.20 -15.44
CA LEU A 53 9.71 -3.71 -16.35
C LEU A 53 9.60 -2.21 -16.59
N TYR A 54 8.38 -1.66 -16.71
CA TYR A 54 8.18 -0.24 -16.85
C TYR A 54 8.63 0.53 -15.61
N LEU A 55 8.42 0.00 -14.40
CA LEU A 55 8.91 0.63 -13.17
C LEU A 55 10.44 0.70 -13.08
N LEU A 56 11.17 -0.09 -13.88
CA LEU A 56 12.64 -0.07 -13.93
C LEU A 56 13.21 0.98 -14.90
N PHE A 57 12.57 1.17 -16.05
CA PHE A 57 13.13 1.96 -17.16
C PHE A 57 12.23 3.12 -17.62
N GLY A 58 11.01 3.19 -17.11
CA GLY A 58 9.99 4.14 -17.52
C GLY A 58 10.20 5.53 -16.93
N ARG A 59 10.06 6.54 -17.78
CA ARG A 59 9.89 7.94 -17.35
C ARG A 59 8.51 8.02 -16.70
N CYS A 60 8.40 8.57 -15.48
CA CYS A 60 7.18 8.56 -14.65
C CYS A 60 6.86 7.24 -13.90
N ALA A 61 7.86 6.39 -13.63
CA ALA A 61 7.69 5.22 -12.74
C ALA A 61 7.10 5.61 -11.36
N GLU A 62 7.48 6.78 -10.85
CA GLU A 62 6.94 7.39 -9.63
C GLU A 62 5.42 7.48 -9.63
N LEU A 63 4.85 8.12 -10.66
CA LEU A 63 3.42 8.33 -10.77
C LEU A 63 2.66 7.00 -10.84
N LEU A 64 3.17 6.04 -11.61
CA LEU A 64 2.57 4.71 -11.74
C LEU A 64 2.63 3.91 -10.43
N CYS A 65 3.76 3.97 -9.71
CA CYS A 65 3.89 3.34 -8.41
C CYS A 65 2.89 3.93 -7.39
N ASN A 66 2.71 5.25 -7.41
CA ASN A 66 1.80 5.91 -6.48
C ASN A 66 0.33 5.65 -6.82
N ILE A 67 -0.02 5.66 -8.11
CA ILE A 67 -1.37 5.30 -8.56
C ILE A 67 -1.72 3.85 -8.17
N THR A 68 -0.79 2.91 -8.38
CA THR A 68 -1.02 1.50 -8.03
C THR A 68 -1.11 1.29 -6.52
N GLY A 69 -0.25 1.94 -5.74
CA GLY A 69 -0.33 1.96 -4.28
C GLY A 69 -1.54 2.71 -3.73
N PHE A 70 -2.17 3.61 -4.49
CA PHE A 70 -3.30 4.40 -4.01
C PHE A 70 -4.65 3.80 -4.37
N LEU A 71 -4.89 3.50 -5.65
CA LEU A 71 -6.24 3.26 -6.18
C LEU A 71 -6.94 2.05 -5.54
N TYR A 72 -6.26 0.91 -5.49
CA TYR A 72 -6.87 -0.31 -4.96
C TYR A 72 -7.12 -0.21 -3.45
N PRO A 73 -6.11 0.15 -2.62
CA PRO A 73 -6.34 0.37 -1.19
C PRO A 73 -7.39 1.44 -0.89
N ALA A 74 -7.46 2.53 -1.66
CA ALA A 74 -8.48 3.56 -1.48
C ALA A 74 -9.89 3.03 -1.75
N TYR A 75 -10.08 2.30 -2.85
CA TYR A 75 -11.38 1.70 -3.17
C TYR A 75 -11.84 0.73 -2.06
N VAL A 76 -10.96 -0.17 -1.61
CA VAL A 76 -11.31 -1.14 -0.56
C VAL A 76 -11.50 -0.45 0.79
N SER A 77 -10.71 0.59 1.11
CA SER A 77 -10.86 1.38 2.34
C SER A 77 -12.24 2.05 2.42
N VAL A 78 -12.77 2.59 1.31
CA VAL A 78 -14.13 3.16 1.29
C VAL A 78 -15.17 2.09 1.61
N GLY A 79 -15.04 0.87 1.05
CA GLY A 79 -15.90 -0.24 1.40
C GLY A 79 -15.77 -0.68 2.87
N ALA A 80 -14.56 -0.64 3.43
CA ALA A 80 -14.32 -0.96 4.83
C ALA A 80 -14.94 0.07 5.80
N ILE A 81 -14.90 1.36 5.44
CA ILE A 81 -15.51 2.46 6.22
C ILE A 81 -17.03 2.28 6.34
N GLU A 82 -17.68 1.79 5.28
CA GLU A 82 -19.12 1.50 5.28
C GLU A 82 -19.46 0.19 6.01
N SER A 83 -18.46 -0.63 6.35
CA SER A 83 -18.65 -1.89 7.07
C SER A 83 -18.69 -1.68 8.58
N ALA A 84 -19.48 -2.48 9.30
CA ALA A 84 -19.58 -2.38 10.76
C ALA A 84 -18.39 -3.01 11.52
N SER A 85 -17.44 -3.64 10.82
CA SER A 85 -16.34 -4.40 11.43
C SER A 85 -15.09 -3.53 11.59
N LYS A 86 -14.45 -3.59 12.78
CA LYS A 86 -13.25 -2.79 13.10
C LYS A 86 -11.94 -3.49 12.75
N ASP A 87 -11.99 -4.75 12.35
CA ASP A 87 -10.78 -5.54 12.09
C ASP A 87 -10.08 -5.10 10.80
N ASP A 88 -10.83 -4.54 9.84
CA ASP A 88 -10.29 -3.95 8.61
C ASP A 88 -9.58 -2.61 8.85
N ASP A 89 -9.99 -1.85 9.87
CA ASP A 89 -9.45 -0.51 10.15
C ASP A 89 -7.96 -0.53 10.46
N THR A 90 -7.50 -1.51 11.25
CA THR A 90 -6.09 -1.60 11.65
C THR A 90 -5.18 -1.89 10.45
N GLN A 91 -5.65 -2.71 9.52
CA GLN A 91 -4.94 -3.06 8.29
C GLN A 91 -4.79 -1.84 7.38
N TRP A 92 -5.91 -1.16 7.08
CA TRP A 92 -5.90 -0.02 6.16
C TRP A 92 -5.25 1.21 6.77
N LEU A 93 -5.49 1.52 8.05
CA LEU A 93 -4.86 2.66 8.71
C LEU A 93 -3.34 2.48 8.81
N THR A 94 -2.88 1.27 9.14
CA THR A 94 -1.44 0.98 9.13
C THR A 94 -0.85 1.14 7.74
N TYR A 95 -1.54 0.62 6.71
CA TYR A 95 -1.13 0.81 5.32
C TYR A 95 -0.96 2.29 4.98
N TRP A 96 -1.94 3.12 5.29
CA TRP A 96 -1.91 4.56 5.00
C TRP A 96 -0.80 5.30 5.74
N VAL A 97 -0.52 4.95 7.00
CA VAL A 97 0.61 5.52 7.75
C VAL A 97 1.93 5.20 7.06
N VAL A 98 2.14 3.96 6.64
CA VAL A 98 3.38 3.54 5.96
C VAL A 98 3.49 4.16 4.58
N PHE A 99 2.38 4.20 3.83
CA PHE A 99 2.31 4.87 2.54
C PHE A 99 2.70 6.34 2.66
N ALA A 100 2.16 7.07 3.65
CA ALA A 100 2.51 8.47 3.90
C ALA A 100 4.01 8.64 4.25
N LEU A 101 4.57 7.78 5.12
CA LEU A 101 5.99 7.81 5.45
C LEU A 101 6.88 7.59 4.22
N LEU A 102 6.51 6.63 3.36
CA LEU A 102 7.23 6.38 2.11
C LEU A 102 7.13 7.57 1.15
N ASN A 103 6.00 8.29 1.11
CA ASN A 103 5.85 9.52 0.33
C ASN A 103 6.71 10.68 0.87
N VAL A 104 6.94 10.76 2.18
CA VAL A 104 7.89 11.73 2.74
C VAL A 104 9.32 11.41 2.26
N VAL A 105 9.70 10.14 2.23
CA VAL A 105 11.01 9.70 1.71
C VAL A 105 11.13 9.94 0.20
N GLU A 106 10.02 9.89 -0.55
CA GLU A 106 10.00 10.18 -1.99
C GLU A 106 10.45 11.59 -2.33
N PHE A 107 10.43 12.54 -1.39
CA PHE A 107 11.04 13.85 -1.64
C PHE A 107 12.51 13.74 -2.11
N PHE A 108 13.22 12.69 -1.69
CA PHE A 108 14.60 12.41 -2.10
C PHE A 108 14.69 11.37 -3.25
N SER A 109 13.60 11.11 -3.97
CA SER A 109 13.50 10.06 -4.99
C SER A 109 14.55 10.18 -6.08
N SER A 110 14.88 11.40 -6.50
CA SER A 110 15.91 11.68 -7.51
C SER A 110 17.29 11.20 -7.04
N THR A 111 17.65 11.49 -5.78
CA THR A 111 18.92 11.04 -5.18
C THR A 111 18.91 9.53 -4.95
N ILE A 112 17.80 8.97 -4.45
CA ILE A 112 17.69 7.53 -4.19
C ILE A 112 17.81 6.73 -5.48
N THR A 113 17.09 7.14 -6.53
CA THR A 113 17.09 6.44 -7.83
C THR A 113 18.44 6.56 -8.54
N TYR A 114 19.19 7.65 -8.31
CA TYR A 114 20.55 7.81 -8.82
C TYR A 114 21.50 6.74 -8.27
N TYR A 115 21.45 6.47 -6.96
CA TYR A 115 22.27 5.43 -6.34
C TYR A 115 21.68 4.02 -6.47
N PHE A 116 20.36 3.91 -6.57
CA PHE A 116 19.63 2.65 -6.57
C PHE A 116 18.51 2.65 -7.62
N PRO A 117 18.77 2.20 -8.85
CA PRO A 117 17.82 2.32 -9.97
C PRO A 117 16.59 1.41 -9.84
N PHE A 118 16.60 0.42 -8.92
CA PHE A 118 15.48 -0.50 -8.68
C PHE A 118 14.50 -0.01 -7.60
N TYR A 119 14.65 1.22 -7.10
CA TYR A 119 13.87 1.75 -5.98
C TYR A 119 12.36 1.66 -6.21
N TRP A 120 11.88 2.09 -7.38
CA TRP A 120 10.45 2.12 -7.69
C TRP A 120 9.83 0.72 -7.74
N LEU A 121 10.57 -0.27 -8.24
CA LEU A 121 10.13 -1.66 -8.22
C LEU A 121 10.04 -2.20 -6.79
N LEU A 122 11.06 -1.95 -5.96
CA LEU A 122 11.04 -2.39 -4.56
C LEU A 122 9.93 -1.71 -3.77
N LYS A 123 9.73 -0.40 -3.95
CA LYS A 123 8.66 0.36 -3.31
C LYS A 123 7.29 -0.21 -3.70
N CYS A 124 7.05 -0.43 -5.00
CA CYS A 124 5.81 -1.00 -5.49
C CYS A 124 5.59 -2.42 -4.91
N ALA A 125 6.61 -3.28 -4.97
CA ALA A 125 6.54 -4.63 -4.40
C ALA A 125 6.25 -4.61 -2.89
N PHE A 126 6.84 -3.66 -2.16
CA PHE A 126 6.59 -3.49 -0.74
C PHE A 126 5.16 -3.01 -0.45
N LEU A 127 4.64 -2.03 -1.21
CA LEU A 127 3.25 -1.58 -1.08
C LEU A 127 2.27 -2.71 -1.40
N LEU A 128 2.52 -3.46 -2.49
CA LEU A 128 1.75 -4.65 -2.86
C LEU A 128 1.75 -5.68 -1.72
N TYR A 129 2.91 -5.93 -1.11
CA TYR A 129 3.02 -6.84 0.03
C TYR A 129 2.19 -6.38 1.24
N LEU A 130 2.10 -5.07 1.51
CA LEU A 130 1.36 -4.56 2.66
C LEU A 130 -0.15 -4.68 2.51
N HIS A 131 -0.70 -4.42 1.32
CA HIS A 131 -2.15 -4.43 1.08
C HIS A 131 -2.68 -5.76 0.52
N MET A 132 -1.81 -6.73 0.24
CA MET A 132 -2.25 -8.04 -0.24
C MET A 132 -2.97 -8.80 0.90
N PRO A 133 -4.21 -9.27 0.70
CA PRO A 133 -5.00 -9.89 1.76
C PRO A 133 -4.42 -11.24 2.23
N MET A 134 -3.56 -11.86 1.42
CA MET A 134 -2.93 -13.15 1.75
C MET A 134 -1.75 -13.03 2.72
N THR A 135 -1.06 -11.88 2.70
CA THR A 135 0.16 -11.66 3.51
C THR A 135 -0.12 -10.95 4.83
N LEU A 136 -1.23 -10.21 4.91
CA LEU A 136 -1.57 -9.32 6.04
C LEU A 136 -0.36 -8.48 6.47
N GLY A 137 0.43 -8.02 5.48
CA GLY A 137 1.74 -7.43 5.72
C GLY A 137 1.67 -6.18 6.60
N ALA A 138 0.62 -5.38 6.47
CA ALA A 138 0.42 -4.20 7.33
C ALA A 138 0.15 -4.60 8.80
N GLN A 139 -0.64 -5.64 9.09
CA GLN A 139 -0.81 -6.14 10.46
C GLN A 139 0.49 -6.69 11.07
N VAL A 140 1.31 -7.38 10.27
CA VAL A 140 2.64 -7.86 10.71
C VAL A 140 3.54 -6.68 11.06
N LEU A 141 3.55 -5.65 10.22
CA LEU A 141 4.32 -4.43 10.46
C LEU A 141 3.81 -3.68 11.71
N TYR A 142 2.49 -3.62 11.89
CA TYR A 142 1.87 -2.99 13.05
C TYR A 142 2.30 -3.68 14.35
N SER A 143 2.13 -4.99 14.42
CA SER A 143 2.40 -5.78 15.63
C SER A 143 3.88 -5.79 15.99
N ASN A 144 4.79 -5.89 15.01
CA ASN A 144 6.22 -6.04 15.25
C ASN A 144 6.99 -4.71 15.40
N PHE A 145 6.54 -3.63 14.76
CA PHE A 145 7.31 -2.37 14.72
C PHE A 145 6.53 -1.18 15.26
N ILE A 146 5.32 -0.94 14.76
CA ILE A 146 4.58 0.29 15.08
C ILE A 146 4.07 0.25 16.53
N ARG A 147 3.49 -0.86 16.97
CA ARG A 147 2.98 -1.05 18.33
C ARG A 147 4.06 -0.87 19.40
N PRO A 148 5.24 -1.53 19.34
CA PRO A 148 6.28 -1.32 20.34
C PRO A 148 6.86 0.09 20.31
N PHE A 149 6.97 0.72 19.13
CA PHE A 149 7.39 2.12 19.02
C PHE A 149 6.38 3.07 19.68
N HIS A 150 5.08 2.88 19.42
CA HIS A 150 4.02 3.68 20.02
C HIS A 150 4.07 3.60 21.55
N ILE A 151 4.08 2.40 22.13
CA ILE A 151 4.11 2.23 23.60
C ILE A 151 5.35 2.89 24.22
N LYS A 152 6.50 2.82 23.56
CA LYS A 152 7.76 3.39 24.06
C LYS A 152 7.79 4.92 24.02
N HIS A 153 7.06 5.54 23.08
CA HIS A 153 7.20 6.97 22.79
C HIS A 153 5.94 7.80 23.06
N HIS A 154 4.74 7.21 23.17
CA HIS A 154 3.48 7.97 23.30
C HIS A 154 3.50 8.90 24.52
N GLY A 155 3.91 8.42 25.70
CA GLY A 155 3.91 9.25 26.91
C GLY A 155 4.83 10.47 26.85
N LYS A 156 5.91 10.41 26.05
CA LYS A 156 6.80 11.56 25.83
C LYS A 156 6.20 12.56 24.83
N ILE A 157 5.54 12.04 23.80
CA ILE A 157 4.88 12.84 22.76
C ILE A 157 3.67 13.56 23.38
N ASP A 158 2.83 12.84 24.12
CA ASP A 158 1.64 13.38 24.78
C ASP A 158 2.02 14.45 25.80
N GLY A 159 3.07 14.23 26.60
CA GLY A 159 3.57 15.25 27.54
C GLY A 159 4.15 16.49 26.85
N ALA A 160 4.80 16.34 25.69
CA ALA A 160 5.29 17.47 24.92
C ALA A 160 4.13 18.26 24.26
N LEU A 161 3.11 17.56 23.76
CA LEU A 161 1.89 18.15 23.19
C LEU A 161 1.08 18.90 24.25
N SER A 162 0.84 18.30 25.42
CA SER A 162 0.11 18.96 26.50
C SER A 162 0.87 20.20 26.99
N GLY A 163 2.20 20.10 27.17
CA GLY A 163 3.03 21.25 27.54
C GLY A 163 3.02 22.36 26.48
N ALA A 164 2.98 22.03 25.19
CA ALA A 164 2.83 23.01 24.12
C ALA A 164 1.44 23.67 24.13
N GLN A 165 0.38 22.88 24.36
CA GLN A 165 -0.99 23.37 24.46
C GLN A 165 -1.17 24.32 25.65
N ASP A 166 -0.61 23.98 26.80
CA ASP A 166 -0.68 24.81 28.01
C ASP A 166 0.04 26.15 27.81
N ARG A 167 1.22 26.13 27.17
CA ARG A 167 1.95 27.37 26.83
C ARG A 167 1.20 28.23 25.83
N ALA A 168 0.62 27.62 24.79
CA ALA A 168 -0.19 28.34 23.82
C ALA A 168 -1.42 28.98 24.47
N ARG A 169 -2.06 28.27 25.42
CA ARG A 169 -3.20 28.78 26.18
C ARG A 169 -2.82 29.93 27.11
N GLN A 170 -1.69 29.83 27.81
CA GLN A 170 -1.18 30.91 28.67
C GLN A 170 -0.87 32.17 27.87
N ALA A 171 -0.17 32.05 26.74
CA ALA A 171 0.10 33.19 25.86
C ALA A 171 -1.18 33.81 25.28
N TYR A 172 -2.20 32.99 24.96
CA TYR A 172 -3.50 33.50 24.54
C TYR A 172 -4.22 34.25 25.67
N GLU A 173 -4.23 33.71 26.88
CA GLU A 173 -4.87 34.34 28.04
C GLU A 173 -4.17 35.66 28.43
N GLU A 174 -2.84 35.75 28.29
CA GLU A 174 -2.05 36.96 28.54
C GLU A 174 -2.26 38.06 27.48
N HIS A 175 -2.44 37.69 26.21
CA HIS A 175 -2.53 38.65 25.09
C HIS A 175 -3.96 38.98 24.62
N VAL A 176 -4.97 38.15 24.94
CA VAL A 176 -6.34 38.30 24.40
C VAL A 176 -7.38 38.64 25.46
N LYS A 177 -7.13 38.41 26.76
CA LYS A 177 -7.97 38.97 27.83
C LYS A 177 -7.32 40.23 28.40
N PRO A 178 -7.64 41.44 27.91
CA PRO A 178 -7.39 42.63 28.71
C PRO A 178 -8.29 42.56 29.95
N ASN A 179 -7.72 42.88 31.12
CA ASN A 179 -8.43 43.01 32.39
C ASN A 179 -9.73 43.81 32.27
#